data_AF-A0A4P7XFK5-F1
#
_entry.id   AF-A0A4P7XFK5-F1
#
_cell.length_a   1.000
_cell.length_b   1.000
_cell.length_c   1.000
_cell.angle_alpha   90.00
_cell.angle_beta   90.00
_cell.angle_gamma   90.00
#
_symmetry.space_group_name_H-M   'P 1'
#
loop_
_entity.id
_entity.type
_entity.pdbx_description
1 polymer ?
#
loop_
_entity_poly.entity_id
_entity_poly.type
_entity_poly.pdbx_seq_one_letter_code
_entity_poly.pdbx_strand_id
1 'polypeptide(L)'
;MRQRFSLSARSASAWLILATLLLSGCANMVQPLERDPWIAPDKGLHLLSGIGLGAAGAAIASSKGASACTANASGVALGFSVGLGKEWRDLHHNDGMPSNRDWLVTILGGIIGAQLVQPCSP
;
A
#
# COMPACT_ATOMS: atom_id res chain seq x y z
N MET A 1 6.80 -32.74 -19.11
CA MET A 1 5.76 -31.68 -19.21
C MET A 1 6.39 -30.34 -18.87
N ARG A 2 6.38 -29.36 -19.78
CA ARG A 2 6.86 -27.98 -19.51
C ARG A 2 5.64 -27.06 -19.57
N GLN A 3 5.21 -26.51 -18.43
CA GLN A 3 4.16 -25.50 -18.41
C GLN A 3 4.74 -24.20 -18.97
N ARG A 4 4.24 -23.77 -20.13
CA ARG A 4 4.56 -22.46 -20.71
C ARG A 4 3.64 -21.44 -20.06
N PHE A 5 4.18 -20.62 -19.17
CA PHE A 5 3.51 -19.42 -18.69
C PHE A 5 3.36 -18.45 -19.87
N SER A 6 2.17 -18.41 -20.47
CA SER A 6 1.83 -17.37 -21.44
C SER A 6 1.43 -16.12 -20.66
N LEU A 7 2.39 -15.23 -20.42
CA LEU A 7 2.09 -13.86 -20.03
C LEU A 7 1.37 -13.21 -21.21
N SER A 8 0.07 -12.97 -21.07
CA SER A 8 -0.69 -12.25 -22.10
C SER A 8 -0.06 -10.86 -22.28
N ALA A 9 0.14 -10.43 -23.51
CA ALA A 9 0.76 -9.13 -23.82
C ALA A 9 0.05 -7.94 -23.13
N ARG A 10 -1.25 -8.10 -22.82
CA ARG A 10 -2.06 -7.11 -22.09
C ARG A 10 -1.65 -6.97 -20.62
N SER A 11 -1.17 -8.04 -20.01
CA SER A 11 -0.67 -8.05 -18.63
C SER A 11 0.66 -7.30 -18.52
N ALA A 12 1.57 -7.53 -19.47
CA ALA A 12 2.91 -6.95 -19.46
C ALA A 12 2.88 -5.41 -19.57
N SER A 13 1.97 -4.85 -20.37
CA SER A 13 1.81 -3.40 -20.51
C SER A 13 1.27 -2.74 -19.24
N ALA A 14 0.33 -3.37 -18.53
CA ALA A 14 -0.19 -2.84 -17.27
C ALA A 14 0.88 -2.81 -16.16
N TRP A 15 1.71 -3.86 -16.08
CA TRP A 15 2.85 -3.91 -15.16
C TRP A 15 3.92 -2.87 -15.50
N LEU A 16 4.18 -2.61 -16.80
CA LEU A 16 5.11 -1.57 -17.23
C LEU A 16 4.60 -0.17 -16.89
N ILE A 17 3.31 0.10 -17.08
CA ILE A 17 2.67 1.37 -16.74
C ILE A 17 2.66 1.58 -15.22
N LEU A 18 2.30 0.55 -14.46
CA LEU A 18 2.37 0.60 -13.00
C LEU A 18 3.82 0.82 -12.51
N ALA A 19 4.80 0.11 -13.09
CA ALA A 19 6.21 0.29 -12.76
C ALA A 19 6.71 1.70 -13.13
N THR A 20 6.33 2.24 -14.28
CA THR A 20 6.71 3.63 -14.66
C THR A 20 6.05 4.66 -13.77
N LEU A 21 4.76 4.52 -13.43
CA LEU A 21 4.08 5.41 -12.48
C LEU A 21 4.72 5.36 -11.09
N LEU A 22 5.09 4.17 -10.61
CA LEU A 22 5.78 3.99 -9.33
C LEU A 22 7.19 4.60 -9.36
N LEU A 23 7.94 4.45 -10.46
CA LEU A 23 9.29 4.99 -10.60
C LEU A 23 9.31 6.52 -10.78
N SER A 24 8.32 7.11 -11.47
CA SER A 24 8.23 8.56 -11.69
C SER A 24 7.67 9.32 -10.48
N GLY A 25 6.78 8.71 -9.69
CA GLY A 25 6.18 9.33 -8.51
C GLY A 25 7.13 9.44 -7.31
N CYS A 26 8.08 8.51 -7.17
CA CYS A 26 8.96 8.46 -5.99
C CYS A 26 9.94 9.64 -5.87
N ALA A 27 10.32 10.29 -6.96
CA ALA A 27 11.34 11.35 -6.93
C ALA A 27 10.88 12.64 -6.22
N ASN A 28 9.56 12.87 -6.12
CA ASN A 28 8.99 14.12 -5.60
C ASN A 28 8.51 14.05 -4.13
N MET A 29 8.59 12.88 -3.48
CA MET A 29 8.11 12.67 -2.10
C MET A 29 9.25 12.36 -1.10
N VAL A 30 10.50 12.57 -1.50
CA VAL A 30 11.66 12.28 -0.64
C VAL A 30 11.92 13.47 0.29
N GLN A 31 11.49 13.33 1.55
CA GLN A 31 11.91 14.22 2.62
C GLN A 31 13.36 13.91 3.06
N PRO A 32 14.19 14.92 3.39
CA PRO A 32 15.44 14.69 4.10
C PRO A 32 15.22 13.90 5.39
N LEU A 33 16.16 13.02 5.75
CA LEU A 33 16.03 12.14 6.92
C LEU A 33 15.90 12.92 8.24
N GLU A 34 16.52 14.09 8.32
CA GLU A 34 16.46 14.98 9.49
C GLU A 34 15.06 15.57 9.71
N ARG A 35 14.29 15.75 8.62
CA ARG A 35 12.94 16.31 8.67
C ARG A 35 11.87 15.25 8.90
N ASP A 36 12.18 14.01 8.51
CA ASP A 36 11.25 12.89 8.52
C ASP A 36 12.02 11.57 8.77
N PRO A 37 12.30 11.22 10.03
CA PRO A 37 13.04 10.01 10.37
C PRO A 37 12.15 8.76 10.30
N TRP A 38 12.77 7.60 10.04
CA TRP A 38 12.07 6.31 10.02
C TRP A 38 11.46 5.89 11.36
N ILE A 39 12.00 6.41 12.46
CA ILE A 39 11.54 6.11 13.82
C ILE A 39 11.16 7.44 14.47
N ALA A 40 9.87 7.72 14.49
CA ALA A 40 9.28 8.85 15.18
C ALA A 40 7.83 8.54 15.60
N PRO A 41 7.26 9.28 16.58
CA PRO A 41 5.93 9.00 17.12
C PRO A 41 4.81 8.97 16.05
N ASP A 42 4.88 9.85 15.05
CA ASP A 42 3.96 9.92 13.91
C ASP A 42 3.96 8.62 13.08
N LYS A 43 5.11 7.96 12.94
CA LYS A 43 5.21 6.65 12.25
C LYS A 43 4.38 5.58 12.95
N GLY A 44 4.21 5.68 14.27
CA GLY A 44 3.30 4.81 15.02
C GLY A 44 1.84 4.98 14.58
N LEU A 45 1.40 6.21 14.35
CA LEU A 45 0.04 6.50 13.86
C LEU A 45 -0.16 5.99 12.42
N HIS A 46 0.84 6.16 11.55
CA HIS A 46 0.83 5.60 10.20
C HIS A 46 0.75 4.07 10.22
N LEU A 47 1.51 3.42 11.10
CA LEU A 47 1.51 1.97 11.22
C LEU A 47 0.15 1.46 11.71
N LEU A 48 -0.39 2.06 12.78
CA LEU A 48 -1.66 1.64 13.37
C LEU A 48 -2.85 1.91 12.44
N SER A 49 -2.89 3.07 11.78
CA SER A 49 -3.91 3.35 10.77
C SER A 49 -3.82 2.38 9.59
N GLY A 50 -2.60 2.08 9.13
CA GLY A 50 -2.35 1.02 8.16
C GLY A 50 -2.94 -0.32 8.60
N ILE A 51 -2.62 -0.77 9.83
CA ILE A 51 -3.16 -2.04 10.39
C ILE A 51 -4.68 -2.04 10.36
N GLY A 52 -5.33 -0.97 10.82
CA GLY A 52 -6.78 -0.86 10.83
C GLY A 52 -7.38 -0.95 9.41
N LEU A 53 -6.80 -0.23 8.45
CA LEU A 53 -7.26 -0.21 7.06
C LEU A 53 -7.05 -1.57 6.38
N GLY A 54 -5.90 -2.21 6.60
CA GLY A 54 -5.59 -3.53 6.10
C GLY A 54 -6.59 -4.57 6.60
N ALA A 55 -6.82 -4.58 7.91
CA ALA A 55 -7.79 -5.48 8.53
C ALA A 55 -9.21 -5.23 8.02
N ALA A 56 -9.63 -3.96 7.92
CA ALA A 56 -10.96 -3.59 7.42
C ALA A 56 -11.18 -4.03 5.97
N GLY A 57 -10.22 -3.74 5.07
CA GLY A 57 -10.34 -4.12 3.66
C GLY A 57 -10.36 -5.63 3.47
N ALA A 58 -9.54 -6.37 4.24
CA ALA A 58 -9.58 -7.82 4.23
C ALA A 58 -10.91 -8.38 4.75
N ALA A 59 -11.40 -7.88 5.89
CA ALA A 59 -12.68 -8.32 6.47
C ALA A 59 -13.86 -8.08 5.53
N ILE A 60 -13.93 -6.91 4.88
CA ILE A 60 -14.99 -6.57 3.92
C ILE A 60 -14.94 -7.47 2.68
N ALA A 61 -13.74 -7.79 2.18
CA ALA A 61 -13.61 -8.68 1.03
C ALA A 61 -13.99 -10.13 1.40
N SER A 62 -13.55 -10.61 2.57
CA SER A 62 -13.92 -11.93 3.09
C SER A 62 -15.41 -12.08 3.31
N SER A 63 -16.08 -11.06 3.85
CA SER A 63 -17.54 -11.10 4.07
C SER A 63 -18.32 -11.19 2.75
N LYS A 64 -17.67 -10.89 1.61
CA LYS A 64 -18.22 -11.03 0.25
C LYS A 64 -17.81 -12.35 -0.42
N GLY A 65 -17.19 -13.28 0.30
CA GLY A 65 -16.78 -14.58 -0.22
C GLY A 65 -15.47 -14.57 -1.02
N ALA A 66 -14.66 -13.51 -0.91
CA ALA A 66 -13.34 -13.48 -1.55
C ALA A 66 -12.41 -14.55 -0.96
N SER A 67 -11.52 -15.11 -1.79
CA SER A 67 -10.44 -16.00 -1.31
C SER A 67 -9.53 -15.27 -0.32
N ALA A 68 -8.83 -16.00 0.56
CA ALA A 68 -7.93 -15.41 1.55
C ALA A 68 -6.89 -14.46 0.93
N CYS A 69 -6.31 -14.83 -0.22
CA CYS A 69 -5.34 -13.99 -0.93
C CYS A 69 -5.99 -12.77 -1.59
N THR A 70 -7.21 -12.91 -2.12
CA THR A 70 -7.98 -11.76 -2.65
C THR A 70 -8.38 -10.80 -1.53
N ALA A 71 -8.79 -11.32 -0.38
CA ALA A 71 -9.12 -10.52 0.79
C ALA A 71 -7.90 -9.75 1.30
N ASN A 72 -6.75 -10.43 1.43
CA ASN A 72 -5.49 -9.78 1.76
C ASN A 72 -5.13 -8.65 0.79
N ALA A 73 -5.19 -8.94 -0.52
CA ALA A 73 -4.89 -7.95 -1.55
C ALA A 73 -5.82 -6.73 -1.44
N SER A 74 -7.09 -6.94 -1.10
CA SER A 74 -8.06 -5.85 -0.87
C SER A 74 -7.70 -5.00 0.34
N GLY A 75 -7.26 -5.63 1.44
CA GLY A 75 -6.75 -4.93 2.63
C GLY A 75 -5.51 -4.07 2.32
N VAL A 76 -4.52 -4.67 1.66
CA VAL A 76 -3.29 -3.96 1.25
C VAL A 76 -3.61 -2.81 0.29
N ALA A 77 -4.49 -3.04 -0.69
CA ALA A 77 -4.91 -2.01 -1.63
C ALA A 77 -5.59 -0.84 -0.93
N LEU A 78 -6.41 -1.10 0.09
CA LEU A 78 -7.06 -0.04 0.86
C LEU A 78 -6.04 0.82 1.62
N GLY A 79 -5.09 0.19 2.32
CA GLY A 79 -4.00 0.90 3.02
C GLY A 79 -3.14 1.73 2.06
N PHE A 80 -2.80 1.16 0.89
CA PHE A 80 -2.09 1.86 -0.18
C PHE A 80 -2.85 3.10 -0.67
N SER A 81 -4.14 2.96 -1.00
CA SER A 81 -4.96 4.04 -1.54
C SER A 81 -5.17 5.17 -0.55
N VAL A 82 -5.43 4.84 0.72
CA VAL A 82 -5.61 5.87 1.77
C VAL A 82 -4.29 6.58 2.06
N GLY A 83 -3.18 5.84 2.18
CA GLY A 83 -1.86 6.44 2.36
C GLY A 83 -1.52 7.39 1.21
N LEU A 84 -1.73 6.95 -0.04
CA LEU A 84 -1.51 7.80 -1.22
C LEU A 84 -2.40 9.04 -1.22
N GLY A 85 -3.66 8.89 -0.78
CA GLY A 85 -4.61 9.99 -0.63
C GLY A 85 -4.19 11.03 0.41
N LYS A 86 -3.59 10.60 1.54
CA LYS A 86 -3.01 11.50 2.54
C LYS A 86 -1.84 12.29 1.94
N GLU A 87 -0.89 11.62 1.29
CA GLU A 87 0.25 12.33 0.68
C GLU A 87 -0.18 13.29 -0.45
N TRP A 88 -1.20 12.92 -1.22
CA TRP A 88 -1.79 13.81 -2.22
C TRP A 88 -2.48 15.02 -1.58
N ARG A 89 -3.15 14.85 -0.43
CA ARG A 89 -3.72 15.97 0.33
C ARG A 89 -2.62 16.92 0.83
N ASP A 90 -1.54 16.39 1.41
CA ASP A 90 -0.41 17.18 1.93
C ASP A 90 0.17 18.07 0.82
N LEU A 91 0.31 17.54 -0.41
CA LEU A 91 0.74 18.29 -1.59
C LEU A 91 -0.15 19.49 -1.94
N HIS A 92 -1.45 19.44 -1.65
CA HIS A 92 -2.42 20.43 -2.14
C HIS A 92 -2.90 21.40 -1.05
N HIS A 93 -2.79 21.04 0.23
CA HIS A 93 -3.42 21.79 1.33
C HIS A 93 -2.43 22.50 2.27
N ASN A 94 -1.13 22.54 1.95
CA ASN A 94 -0.08 23.15 2.80
C ASN A 94 0.00 22.56 4.24
N ASP A 95 -0.67 21.42 4.49
CA ASP A 95 -0.65 20.73 5.79
C ASP A 95 0.72 20.09 6.08
N GLY A 96 1.57 19.97 5.06
CA GLY A 96 2.92 19.43 5.15
C GLY A 96 3.50 19.22 3.77
N MET A 97 4.70 18.64 3.70
CA MET A 97 5.20 18.08 2.45
C MET A 97 4.98 16.56 2.48
N PRO A 98 4.64 15.94 1.34
CA PRO A 98 4.42 14.50 1.30
C PRO A 98 5.67 13.75 1.76
N SER A 99 5.44 12.62 2.44
CA SER A 99 6.45 11.69 2.92
C SER A 99 6.21 10.30 2.35
N ASN A 100 7.18 9.83 1.58
CA ASN A 100 7.22 8.42 1.18
C ASN A 100 7.36 7.46 2.38
N ARG A 101 7.96 7.91 3.50
CA ARG A 101 8.12 7.09 4.70
C ARG A 101 6.78 6.87 5.40
N ASP A 102 5.98 7.91 5.56
CA ASP A 102 4.60 7.83 6.08
C ASP A 102 3.76 6.86 5.26
N TRP A 103 3.81 7.02 3.94
CA TRP A 103 3.10 6.16 3.01
C TRP A 103 3.53 4.70 3.11
N LEU A 104 4.85 4.43 3.12
CA LEU A 104 5.40 3.08 3.23
C LEU A 104 5.06 2.43 4.57
N VAL A 105 5.13 3.17 5.67
CA VAL A 105 4.75 2.67 7.00
C VAL A 105 3.25 2.36 7.07
N THR A 106 2.41 3.17 6.40
CA THR A 106 0.98 2.89 6.25
C THR A 106 0.74 1.61 5.45
N ILE A 107 1.46 1.40 4.34
CA ILE A 107 1.38 0.16 3.55
C ILE A 107 1.81 -1.04 4.38
N LEU A 108 2.92 -0.94 5.12
CA LEU A 108 3.42 -2.01 5.99
C LEU A 108 2.36 -2.38 7.04
N GLY A 109 1.74 -1.38 7.67
CA GLY A 109 0.61 -1.60 8.57
C GLY A 109 -0.53 -2.32 7.86
N GLY A 110 -0.88 -1.88 6.65
CA GLY A 110 -1.92 -2.50 5.80
C GLY A 110 -1.66 -3.99 5.53
N ILE A 111 -0.42 -4.36 5.24
CA ILE A 111 -0.02 -5.76 5.07
C ILE A 111 -0.21 -6.54 6.37
N ILE A 112 0.29 -6.03 7.50
CA ILE A 112 0.16 -6.67 8.80
C ILE A 112 -1.33 -6.88 9.15
N GLY A 113 -2.13 -5.81 9.05
CA GLY A 113 -3.55 -5.83 9.35
C GLY A 113 -4.34 -6.81 8.50
N ALA A 114 -4.07 -6.85 7.19
CA ALA A 114 -4.73 -7.77 6.29
C ALA A 114 -4.44 -9.25 6.65
N GLN A 115 -3.16 -9.56 6.94
CA GLN A 115 -2.72 -10.92 7.30
C GLN A 115 -3.30 -11.39 8.63
N LEU A 116 -3.54 -10.49 9.58
CA LEU A 116 -4.20 -10.82 10.85
C LEU A 116 -5.64 -11.32 10.66
N VAL A 117 -6.33 -10.89 9.61
CA VAL A 117 -7.73 -11.26 9.36
C VAL A 117 -7.84 -12.51 8.51
N GLN A 118 -7.07 -12.60 7.42
CA GLN A 118 -7.08 -13.73 6.51
C GLN A 118 -5.66 -14.06 6.06
N PRO A 119 -4.88 -14.86 6.79
CA PRO A 119 -3.55 -15.21 6.34
C PRO A 119 -3.61 -15.89 4.95
N CYS A 120 -2.85 -15.37 3.99
CA CYS A 120 -2.72 -15.99 2.67
C CYS A 120 -1.49 -16.89 2.71
N SER A 121 -1.72 -18.20 2.75
CA SER A 121 -0.68 -19.20 2.58
C SER A 121 -0.46 -19.45 1.08
N PRO A 122 0.80 -19.45 0.59
CA PRO A 122 1.12 -19.77 -0.80
C PRO A 122 0.84 -21.24 -1.17
#